data_AF-A0A3E0LYQ7-F1
#
_entry.id   AF-A0A3E0LYQ7-F1
#
_cell.length_a   1.000
_cell.length_b   1.000
_cell.length_c   1.000
_cell.angle_alpha   90.00
_cell.angle_beta   90.00
_cell.angle_gamma   90.00
#
_symmetry.space_group_name_H-M   'P 1'
#
loop_
_entity.id
_entity.type
_entity.pdbx_description
1 polymer ?
#
loop_
_entity_poly.entity_id
_entity_poly.type
_entity_poly.pdbx_seq_one_letter_code
_entity_poly.pdbx_strand_id
1 'polypeptide(L)'
;MSLCLNPDCSHKNTPTDKFCHKCGSQLLLRERYRALKLIGKGGFGKTFQAIDEDKPSKPYCVIKQFFPSAQGTGTLQKAAELFKEEAIRLDSLGRYPQIPELYAYFTGNDGRQYLVQEYIEGQNLEQELKQEGVFNEAKIKHLLSEILPILEFIHSKQVIHRDIKPENIIRRKSDNKLILVDFGAAKFVSPLNRSMTGTIIGSAEYIAPEQGNGKAVNASDLYSLGVTCLYLLTGISPFDLFDGGEHQWVWRQWLVNNPVSNDSGNILDKLIEFGTKKRYQSASEVLSALQIKTSVSIPQTTIQKPVNPVISVTQTPPSIQLKSAKGIDYRNLEDLLKRQQWKEADEETVRVMLQAANRTKEGWLRVEDIDNFPCEDLRTIDQLWGKYSNGKFGFSVQAKIYRELGGTREYNERVWNAFGDRVGWRINNSWIEYKDVIFDFKALQGHLPADVPIWRCGNWHDPIWWSSFPAIKRGINLFSRVETCKM
;
A
#
# COMPACT_ATOMS: atom_id res chain seq x y z
N MET A 1 27.21 -23.03 18.97
CA MET A 1 27.12 -23.73 17.67
C MET A 1 27.01 -22.67 16.58
N SER A 2 27.62 -22.84 15.41
CA SER A 2 27.56 -21.88 14.30
C SER A 2 27.02 -22.55 13.04
N LEU A 3 25.90 -22.09 12.52
CA LEU A 3 25.30 -22.63 11.30
C LEU A 3 25.87 -21.93 10.06
N CYS A 4 26.21 -22.68 9.02
CA CYS A 4 26.64 -22.09 7.76
C CYS A 4 25.46 -21.40 7.05
N LEU A 5 25.66 -20.17 6.61
CA LEU A 5 24.68 -19.41 5.81
C LEU A 5 24.75 -19.73 4.32
N ASN A 6 25.76 -20.47 3.86
CA ASN A 6 25.80 -20.94 2.48
C ASN A 6 24.58 -21.86 2.22
N PRO A 7 23.67 -21.52 1.29
CA PRO A 7 22.43 -22.27 1.10
C PRO A 7 22.61 -23.73 0.71
N ASP A 8 23.74 -24.07 0.10
CA ASP A 8 24.13 -25.40 -0.35
C ASP A 8 24.87 -26.19 0.76
N CYS A 9 25.03 -25.59 1.94
CA CYS A 9 25.71 -26.17 3.09
C CYS A 9 24.87 -26.05 4.37
N SER A 10 24.49 -27.20 4.94
CA SER A 10 23.79 -27.29 6.22
C SER A 10 24.69 -27.64 7.40
N HIS A 11 26.02 -27.52 7.22
CA HIS A 11 26.98 -27.97 8.23
C HIS A 11 26.95 -27.08 9.49
N LYS A 12 27.02 -27.73 10.64
CA LYS A 12 27.10 -27.10 11.96
C LYS A 12 28.57 -27.07 12.39
N ASN A 13 29.06 -25.89 12.70
CA ASN A 13 30.44 -25.63 13.10
C ASN A 13 30.50 -25.27 14.58
N THR A 14 31.70 -25.20 15.14
CA THR A 14 31.90 -24.74 16.51
C THR A 14 31.60 -23.23 16.62
N PRO A 15 31.30 -22.69 17.82
CA PRO A 15 30.96 -21.28 17.98
C PRO A 15 32.09 -20.31 17.59
N THR A 16 33.35 -20.75 17.62
CA THR A 16 34.54 -19.91 17.40
C THR A 16 35.08 -19.97 15.98
N ASP A 17 34.58 -20.90 15.16
CA ASP A 17 35.03 -21.05 13.78
C ASP A 17 34.71 -19.80 12.96
N LYS A 18 35.71 -19.33 12.18
CA LYS A 18 35.55 -18.23 11.24
C LYS A 18 35.04 -18.70 9.87
N PHE A 19 35.41 -19.92 9.47
CA PHE A 19 35.08 -20.53 8.19
C PHE A 19 34.41 -21.87 8.40
N CYS A 20 33.50 -22.23 7.50
CA CYS A 20 32.82 -23.51 7.52
C CYS A 20 33.79 -24.63 7.14
N HIS A 21 33.94 -25.65 7.99
CA HIS A 21 34.84 -26.78 7.74
C HIS A 21 34.45 -27.61 6.50
N LYS A 22 33.19 -27.52 6.07
CA LYS A 22 32.69 -28.28 4.91
C LYS A 22 32.84 -27.55 3.57
N CYS A 23 32.57 -26.24 3.52
CA CYS A 23 32.50 -25.49 2.25
C CYS A 23 33.40 -24.26 2.20
N GLY A 24 34.16 -23.97 3.26
CA GLY A 24 35.06 -22.82 3.35
C GLY A 24 34.36 -21.45 3.45
N SER A 25 33.03 -21.37 3.41
CA SER A 25 32.30 -20.11 3.51
C SER A 25 32.49 -19.45 4.88
N GLN A 26 32.58 -18.12 4.92
CA GLN A 26 32.60 -17.35 6.17
C GLN A 26 31.34 -17.63 7.01
N LEU A 27 31.53 -17.80 8.32
CA LEU A 27 30.44 -18.09 9.27
C LEU A 27 29.87 -16.83 9.93
N LEU A 28 30.61 -15.73 9.89
CA LEU A 28 30.16 -14.42 10.35
C LEU A 28 29.68 -13.59 9.16
N LEU A 29 28.42 -13.16 9.22
CA LEU A 29 27.83 -12.27 8.25
C LEU A 29 28.19 -10.82 8.61
N ARG A 30 28.85 -10.11 7.68
CA ARG A 30 29.49 -8.79 7.92
C ARG A 30 30.42 -8.78 9.14
N GLU A 31 31.12 -9.88 9.38
CA GLU A 31 32.03 -10.03 10.54
C GLU A 31 31.37 -9.85 11.91
N ARG A 32 30.03 -9.78 11.97
CA ARG A 32 29.27 -9.37 13.15
C ARG A 32 28.21 -10.39 13.54
N TYR A 33 27.40 -10.86 12.59
CA TYR A 33 26.25 -11.70 12.92
C TYR A 33 26.55 -13.18 12.72
N ARG A 34 26.28 -14.00 13.74
CA ARG A 34 26.48 -15.46 13.66
C ARG A 34 25.15 -16.19 13.69
N ALA A 35 24.85 -16.92 12.62
CA ALA A 35 23.67 -17.77 12.56
C ALA A 35 23.81 -18.98 13.49
N LEU A 36 22.75 -19.28 14.24
CA LEU A 36 22.70 -20.38 15.21
C LEU A 36 21.74 -21.49 14.78
N LYS A 37 20.53 -21.11 14.33
CA LYS A 37 19.45 -22.05 14.04
C LYS A 37 18.59 -21.54 12.89
N LEU A 38 18.21 -22.43 11.97
CA LEU A 38 17.17 -22.15 10.98
C LEU A 38 15.80 -22.17 11.68
N ILE A 39 15.07 -21.06 11.63
CA ILE A 39 13.75 -20.89 12.27
C ILE A 39 12.60 -20.73 11.26
N GLY A 40 12.91 -20.52 9.98
CA GLY A 40 11.92 -20.48 8.91
C GLY A 40 12.53 -20.75 7.53
N LYS A 41 11.76 -21.37 6.64
CA LYS A 41 12.11 -21.56 5.22
C LYS A 41 10.85 -21.43 4.38
N GLY A 42 10.87 -20.56 3.36
CA GLY A 42 9.74 -20.32 2.47
C GLY A 42 10.20 -20.02 1.04
N GLY A 43 9.24 -19.70 0.15
CA GLY A 43 9.52 -19.49 -1.28
C GLY A 43 10.50 -18.35 -1.61
N PHE A 44 10.67 -17.40 -0.69
CA PHE A 44 11.49 -16.19 -0.85
C PHE A 44 12.84 -16.25 -0.12
N GLY A 45 13.06 -17.23 0.77
CA GLY A 45 14.29 -17.26 1.55
C GLY A 45 14.31 -18.18 2.76
N LYS A 46 15.38 -18.02 3.54
CA LYS A 46 15.61 -18.70 4.82
C LYS A 46 15.70 -17.68 5.95
N THR A 47 15.12 -18.00 7.10
CA THR A 47 15.15 -17.16 8.29
C THR A 47 15.88 -17.89 9.40
N PHE A 48 16.86 -17.24 10.02
CA PHE A 48 17.73 -17.80 11.03
C PHE A 48 17.64 -17.00 12.33
N GLN A 49 17.63 -17.70 13.46
CA GLN A 49 18.04 -17.10 14.73
C GLN A 49 19.57 -17.00 14.75
N ALA A 50 20.07 -15.85 15.14
CA ALA A 50 21.47 -15.49 15.15
C ALA A 50 21.82 -14.70 16.42
N ILE A 51 23.10 -14.37 16.61
CA ILE A 51 23.57 -13.44 17.62
C ILE A 51 24.36 -12.30 16.97
N ASP A 52 24.32 -11.13 17.60
CA ASP A 52 25.17 -9.99 17.29
C ASP A 52 26.47 -10.05 18.12
N GLU A 53 27.59 -10.41 17.49
CA GLU A 53 28.88 -10.60 18.18
C GLU A 53 29.55 -9.28 18.60
N ASP A 54 29.18 -8.15 18.01
CA ASP A 54 29.77 -6.84 18.33
C ASP A 54 29.26 -6.30 19.67
N LYS A 55 28.06 -6.72 20.10
CA LYS A 55 27.50 -6.32 21.40
C LYS A 55 28.04 -7.24 22.49
N PRO A 56 28.54 -6.70 23.63
CA PRO A 56 29.06 -7.53 24.73
C PRO A 56 28.06 -8.56 25.28
N SER A 57 26.77 -8.21 25.27
CA SER A 57 25.68 -9.11 25.71
C SER A 57 25.34 -10.22 24.70
N LYS A 58 25.87 -10.16 23.47
CA LYS A 58 25.59 -11.09 22.37
C LYS A 58 24.10 -11.38 22.19
N PRO A 59 23.24 -10.35 22.08
CA PRO A 59 21.80 -10.55 22.03
C PRO A 59 21.41 -11.33 20.79
N TYR A 60 20.31 -12.08 20.89
CA TYR A 60 19.73 -12.74 19.74
C TYR A 60 19.20 -11.73 18.71
N CYS A 61 19.34 -12.07 17.44
CA CYS A 61 18.75 -11.36 16.31
C CYS A 61 18.20 -12.36 15.29
N VAL A 62 17.44 -11.86 14.33
CA VAL A 62 16.94 -12.63 13.19
C VAL A 62 17.72 -12.23 11.94
N ILE A 63 18.23 -13.21 11.19
CA ILE A 63 18.77 -13.02 9.85
C ILE A 63 17.77 -13.61 8.85
N LYS A 64 17.16 -12.77 8.01
CA LYS A 64 16.47 -13.22 6.80
C LYS A 64 17.45 -13.17 5.63
N GLN A 65 17.57 -14.28 4.93
CA GLN A 65 18.40 -14.44 3.74
C GLN A 65 17.50 -14.62 2.53
N PHE A 66 17.63 -13.73 1.55
CA PHE A 66 16.95 -13.87 0.26
C PHE A 66 17.53 -15.06 -0.51
N PHE A 67 16.69 -16.07 -0.73
CA PHE A 67 17.05 -17.31 -1.43
C PHE A 67 15.82 -17.88 -2.14
N PRO A 68 15.45 -17.33 -3.31
CA PRO A 68 14.26 -17.74 -4.03
C PRO A 68 14.41 -19.17 -4.57
N SER A 69 13.36 -19.99 -4.41
CA SER A 69 13.38 -21.41 -4.78
C SER A 69 12.99 -21.69 -6.25
N ALA A 70 12.65 -20.67 -7.05
CA ALA A 70 12.09 -20.84 -8.41
C ALA A 70 13.02 -20.32 -9.52
N GLN A 71 13.21 -21.13 -10.56
CA GLN A 71 13.93 -20.78 -11.79
C GLN A 71 13.01 -19.95 -12.72
N GLY A 72 13.20 -18.64 -12.75
CA GLY A 72 12.52 -17.74 -13.68
C GLY A 72 12.95 -16.29 -13.44
N THR A 73 13.59 -15.66 -14.43
CA THR A 73 14.28 -14.36 -14.27
C THR A 73 13.35 -13.21 -13.89
N GLY A 74 12.13 -13.16 -14.45
CA GLY A 74 11.13 -12.12 -14.14
C GLY A 74 10.53 -12.23 -12.74
N THR A 75 10.37 -13.44 -12.21
CA THR A 75 9.86 -13.68 -10.84
C THR A 75 10.93 -13.39 -9.78
N LEU A 76 12.20 -13.58 -10.12
CA LEU A 76 13.34 -13.41 -9.20
C LEU A 76 13.63 -11.95 -8.89
N GLN A 77 13.62 -11.08 -9.91
CA GLN A 77 13.81 -9.64 -9.72
C GLN A 77 12.71 -9.05 -8.85
N LYS A 78 11.45 -9.40 -9.12
CA LYS A 78 10.33 -8.92 -8.31
C LYS A 78 10.43 -9.40 -6.86
N ALA A 79 10.80 -10.67 -6.65
CA ALA A 79 11.03 -11.21 -5.31
C ALA A 79 12.13 -10.45 -4.54
N ALA A 80 13.22 -10.07 -5.22
CA ALA A 80 14.30 -9.27 -4.62
C ALA A 80 13.86 -7.83 -4.30
N GLU A 81 13.04 -7.21 -5.15
CA GLU A 81 12.44 -5.90 -4.86
C GLU A 81 11.55 -5.94 -3.62
N LEU A 82 10.69 -6.97 -3.50
CA LEU A 82 9.80 -7.12 -2.35
C LEU A 82 10.58 -7.36 -1.04
N PHE A 83 11.69 -8.10 -1.11
CA PHE A 83 12.59 -8.30 0.04
C PHE A 83 13.26 -6.99 0.48
N LYS A 84 13.68 -6.15 -0.49
CA LYS A 84 14.19 -4.81 -0.20
C LYS A 84 13.11 -3.88 0.37
N GLU A 85 11.89 -3.94 -0.18
CA GLU A 85 10.76 -3.14 0.29
C GLU A 85 10.41 -3.45 1.76
N GLU A 86 10.51 -4.72 2.19
CA GLU A 86 10.33 -5.10 3.60
C GLU A 86 11.29 -4.35 4.51
N ALA A 87 12.59 -4.33 4.18
CA ALA A 87 13.58 -3.60 4.94
C ALA A 87 13.26 -2.09 4.98
N ILE A 88 12.87 -1.50 3.85
CA ILE A 88 12.51 -0.07 3.77
C ILE A 88 11.28 0.25 4.64
N ARG A 89 10.26 -0.62 4.64
CA ARG A 89 9.07 -0.43 5.49
C ARG A 89 9.43 -0.53 6.96
N LEU A 90 10.22 -1.53 7.35
CA LEU A 90 10.61 -1.69 8.75
C LEU A 90 11.46 -0.51 9.23
N ASP A 91 12.36 -0.01 8.38
CA ASP A 91 13.19 1.17 8.67
C ASP A 91 12.34 2.45 8.83
N SER A 92 11.35 2.68 7.95
CA SER A 92 10.52 3.89 7.98
C SER A 92 9.60 3.98 9.19
N LEU A 93 9.28 2.85 9.83
CA LEU A 93 8.52 2.78 11.07
C LEU A 93 9.33 3.24 12.29
N GLY A 94 10.66 3.19 12.21
CA GLY A 94 11.56 3.54 13.31
C GLY A 94 11.35 2.64 14.54
N ARG A 95 11.58 3.19 15.73
CA ARG A 95 11.41 2.45 16.99
C ARG A 95 9.98 2.54 17.49
N TYR A 96 9.33 1.37 17.60
CA TYR A 96 8.02 1.22 18.23
C TYR A 96 8.00 -0.06 19.10
N PRO A 97 7.55 -0.02 20.38
CA PRO A 97 7.76 -1.12 21.33
C PRO A 97 7.24 -2.52 20.94
N GLN A 98 6.24 -2.57 20.05
CA GLN A 98 5.58 -3.79 19.59
C GLN A 98 5.88 -4.12 18.10
N ILE A 99 6.93 -3.52 17.54
CA ILE A 99 7.44 -3.78 16.20
C ILE A 99 8.97 -4.04 16.31
N PRO A 100 9.52 -5.11 15.71
CA PRO A 100 10.94 -5.40 15.76
C PRO A 100 11.80 -4.27 15.17
N GLU A 101 12.89 -3.89 15.84
CA GLU A 101 13.84 -2.93 15.28
C GLU A 101 14.65 -3.55 14.11
N LEU A 102 14.80 -2.81 13.00
CA LEU A 102 15.73 -3.17 11.93
C LEU A 102 17.17 -2.86 12.37
N TYR A 103 18.06 -3.85 12.31
CA TYR A 103 19.48 -3.67 12.62
C TYR A 103 20.32 -3.41 11.37
N ALA A 104 20.03 -4.08 10.26
CA ALA A 104 20.76 -3.89 9.01
C ALA A 104 20.01 -4.45 7.80
N TYR A 105 20.23 -3.85 6.64
CA TYR A 105 19.92 -4.43 5.33
C TYR A 105 21.14 -4.26 4.41
N PHE A 106 21.57 -5.33 3.75
CA PHE A 106 22.75 -5.31 2.87
C PHE A 106 22.80 -6.48 1.90
N THR A 107 23.65 -6.35 0.89
CA THR A 107 24.06 -7.45 0.02
C THR A 107 25.36 -8.06 0.56
N GLY A 108 25.38 -9.38 0.81
CA GLY A 108 26.56 -10.10 1.27
C GLY A 108 27.59 -10.31 0.16
N ASN A 109 28.78 -10.79 0.53
CA ASN A 109 29.87 -11.09 -0.41
C ASN A 109 29.51 -12.19 -1.43
N ASP A 110 28.48 -12.98 -1.12
CA ASP A 110 27.90 -13.99 -2.00
C ASP A 110 26.83 -13.43 -2.96
N GLY A 111 26.65 -12.11 -3.01
CA GLY A 111 25.67 -11.43 -3.87
C GLY A 111 24.22 -11.53 -3.39
N ARG A 112 23.95 -12.16 -2.24
CA ARG A 112 22.59 -12.32 -1.72
C ARG A 112 22.20 -11.18 -0.80
N GLN A 113 20.91 -10.88 -0.74
CA GLN A 113 20.37 -9.86 0.16
C GLN A 113 20.10 -10.46 1.54
N TYR A 114 20.38 -9.67 2.57
CA TYR A 114 20.19 -10.01 3.96
C TYR A 114 19.47 -8.87 4.69
N LEU A 115 18.52 -9.23 5.53
CA LEU A 115 17.83 -8.34 6.47
C LEU A 115 18.09 -8.88 7.87
N VAL A 116 18.62 -8.04 8.76
CA VAL A 116 18.87 -8.35 10.16
C VAL A 116 17.98 -7.47 11.03
N GLN A 117 17.24 -8.09 11.95
CA GLN A 117 16.30 -7.40 12.83
C GLN A 117 16.32 -8.00 14.24
N GLU A 118 15.65 -7.34 15.17
CA GLU A 118 15.43 -7.83 16.53
C GLU A 118 14.79 -9.22 16.55
N TYR A 119 15.28 -10.07 17.46
CA TYR A 119 14.65 -11.34 17.78
C TYR A 119 13.66 -11.17 18.94
N ILE A 120 12.42 -11.58 18.72
CA ILE A 120 11.37 -11.56 19.73
C ILE A 120 11.31 -12.95 20.36
N GLU A 121 11.75 -13.07 21.62
CA GLU A 121 11.60 -14.31 22.39
C GLU A 121 10.14 -14.47 22.84
N GLY A 122 9.47 -15.52 22.38
CA GLY A 122 8.06 -15.74 22.63
C GLY A 122 7.46 -16.88 21.81
N GLN A 123 6.16 -17.11 21.98
CA GLN A 123 5.37 -18.00 21.12
C GLN A 123 4.53 -17.16 20.16
N ASN A 124 4.34 -17.62 18.92
CA ASN A 124 3.34 -17.00 18.04
C ASN A 124 1.94 -17.55 18.33
N LEU A 125 0.90 -16.85 17.87
CA LEU A 125 -0.48 -17.22 18.19
C LEU A 125 -0.91 -18.57 17.59
N GLU A 126 -0.28 -19.01 16.50
CA GLU A 126 -0.46 -20.36 15.96
C GLU A 126 0.05 -21.44 16.91
N GLN A 127 1.19 -21.19 17.56
CA GLN A 127 1.75 -22.09 18.58
C GLN A 127 0.88 -22.08 19.84
N GLU A 128 0.42 -20.90 20.28
CA GLU A 128 -0.52 -20.78 21.40
C GLU A 128 -1.82 -21.55 21.13
N LEU A 129 -2.41 -21.41 19.94
CA LEU A 129 -3.61 -22.15 19.54
C LEU A 129 -3.39 -23.67 19.61
N LYS A 130 -2.24 -24.16 19.11
CA LYS A 130 -1.89 -25.59 19.16
C LYS A 130 -1.66 -26.11 20.57
N GLN A 131 -1.11 -25.28 21.46
CA GLN A 131 -0.73 -25.68 22.81
C GLN A 131 -1.89 -25.54 23.81
N GLU A 132 -2.65 -24.46 23.73
CA GLU A 132 -3.69 -24.10 24.70
C GLU A 132 -5.12 -24.33 24.19
N GLY A 133 -5.29 -24.58 22.89
CA GLY A 133 -6.59 -24.67 22.24
C GLY A 133 -7.16 -23.32 21.82
N VAL A 134 -8.42 -23.34 21.41
CA VAL A 134 -9.12 -22.17 20.85
C VAL A 134 -9.23 -21.01 21.83
N PHE A 135 -9.25 -19.79 21.29
CA PHE A 135 -9.33 -18.57 22.06
C PHE A 135 -10.79 -18.29 22.39
N ASN A 136 -11.08 -17.83 23.61
CA ASN A 136 -12.42 -17.35 23.96
C ASN A 136 -12.58 -15.87 23.61
N GLU A 137 -13.81 -15.35 23.76
CA GLU A 137 -14.13 -13.94 23.48
C GLU A 137 -13.19 -12.95 24.20
N ALA A 138 -12.82 -13.22 25.46
CA ALA A 138 -11.94 -12.36 26.24
C ALA A 138 -10.52 -12.30 25.65
N LYS A 139 -9.96 -13.47 25.26
CA LYS A 139 -8.66 -13.54 24.57
C LYS A 139 -8.69 -12.79 23.22
N ILE A 140 -9.79 -12.87 22.47
CA ILE A 140 -9.94 -12.12 21.21
C ILE A 140 -10.05 -10.61 21.43
N LYS A 141 -10.84 -10.16 22.41
CA LYS A 141 -10.89 -8.73 22.74
C LYS A 141 -9.51 -8.20 23.16
N HIS A 142 -8.77 -8.98 23.95
CA HIS A 142 -7.41 -8.62 24.33
C HIS A 142 -6.49 -8.56 23.11
N LEU A 143 -6.52 -9.55 22.22
CA LEU A 143 -5.78 -9.56 20.95
C LEU A 143 -6.06 -8.30 20.13
N LEU A 144 -7.33 -7.98 19.89
CA LEU A 144 -7.74 -6.77 19.16
C LEU A 144 -7.21 -5.51 19.86
N SER A 145 -7.33 -5.43 21.19
CA SER A 145 -6.88 -4.26 21.96
C SER A 145 -5.38 -4.00 21.87
N GLU A 146 -4.56 -5.02 21.67
CA GLU A 146 -3.11 -4.88 21.56
C GLU A 146 -2.63 -4.68 20.11
N ILE A 147 -3.31 -5.27 19.13
CA ILE A 147 -2.90 -5.19 17.71
C ILE A 147 -3.43 -3.94 17.02
N LEU A 148 -4.66 -3.51 17.32
CA LEU A 148 -5.25 -2.32 16.68
C LEU A 148 -4.42 -1.04 16.87
N PRO A 149 -3.82 -0.75 18.05
CA PRO A 149 -2.90 0.38 18.21
C PRO A 149 -1.64 0.29 17.33
N ILE A 150 -1.13 -0.92 17.10
CA ILE A 150 0.00 -1.16 16.19
C ILE A 150 -0.45 -0.83 14.75
N LEU A 151 -1.63 -1.31 14.35
CA LEU A 151 -2.18 -1.03 13.01
C LEU A 151 -2.42 0.46 12.78
N GLU A 152 -2.99 1.16 13.76
CA GLU A 152 -3.17 2.61 13.70
C GLU A 152 -1.81 3.33 13.48
N PHE A 153 -0.79 2.92 14.22
CA PHE A 153 0.55 3.48 14.10
C PHE A 153 1.15 3.26 12.71
N ILE A 154 1.19 2.02 12.20
CA ILE A 154 1.80 1.73 10.90
C ILE A 154 1.00 2.38 9.75
N HIS A 155 -0.33 2.42 9.86
CA HIS A 155 -1.22 3.07 8.88
C HIS A 155 -1.01 4.59 8.86
N SER A 156 -0.77 5.22 10.02
CA SER A 156 -0.41 6.65 10.09
C SER A 156 0.90 6.98 9.35
N LYS A 157 1.80 5.98 9.23
CA LYS A 157 3.05 6.06 8.48
C LYS A 157 2.91 5.60 7.02
N GLN A 158 1.68 5.37 6.54
CA GLN A 158 1.39 4.86 5.20
C GLN A 158 2.01 3.47 4.92
N VAL A 159 2.19 2.66 5.96
CA VAL A 159 2.66 1.28 5.87
C VAL A 159 1.49 0.33 6.11
N ILE A 160 1.25 -0.57 5.16
CA ILE A 160 0.27 -1.66 5.28
C ILE A 160 1.06 -2.95 5.53
N HIS A 161 0.66 -3.75 6.51
CA HIS A 161 1.37 -4.96 6.92
C HIS A 161 1.26 -6.07 5.86
N ARG A 162 0.06 -6.32 5.32
CA ARG A 162 -0.26 -7.25 4.22
C ARG A 162 -0.13 -8.75 4.50
N ASP A 163 0.49 -9.19 5.59
CA ASP A 163 0.54 -10.62 5.99
C ASP A 163 0.16 -10.80 7.47
N ILE A 164 -0.96 -10.22 7.91
CA ILE A 164 -1.45 -10.42 9.28
C ILE A 164 -2.09 -11.80 9.38
N LYS A 165 -1.56 -12.60 10.31
CA LYS A 165 -1.96 -13.99 10.58
C LYS A 165 -1.37 -14.47 11.90
N PRO A 166 -1.84 -15.59 12.48
CA PRO A 166 -1.38 -16.06 13.79
C PRO A 166 0.14 -16.25 13.90
N GLU A 167 0.82 -16.69 12.84
CA GLU A 167 2.28 -16.95 12.87
C GLU A 167 3.12 -15.67 12.96
N ASN A 168 2.54 -14.53 12.54
CA ASN A 168 3.20 -13.23 12.46
C ASN A 168 2.85 -12.32 13.67
N ILE A 169 2.18 -12.88 14.68
CA ILE A 169 1.91 -12.20 15.95
C ILE A 169 2.55 -13.03 17.07
N ILE A 170 3.56 -12.46 17.73
CA ILE A 170 4.34 -13.13 18.78
C ILE A 170 3.98 -12.55 20.14
N ARG A 171 3.62 -13.39 21.11
CA ARG A 171 3.55 -13.00 22.51
C ARG A 171 4.94 -13.02 23.11
N ARG A 172 5.49 -11.83 23.33
CA ARG A 172 6.83 -11.65 23.90
C ARG A 172 6.85 -12.13 25.35
N LYS A 173 7.83 -12.97 25.66
CA LYS A 173 7.97 -13.63 26.97
C LYS A 173 8.30 -12.66 28.10
N SER A 174 9.00 -11.57 27.83
CA SER A 174 9.47 -10.64 28.87
C SER A 174 8.34 -9.86 29.56
N ASP A 175 7.24 -9.59 28.85
CA ASP A 175 6.15 -8.73 29.31
C ASP A 175 4.75 -9.16 28.84
N ASN A 176 4.63 -10.32 28.19
CA ASN A 176 3.40 -10.88 27.63
C ASN A 176 2.70 -10.01 26.57
N LYS A 177 3.40 -9.02 26.01
CA LYS A 177 2.87 -8.14 24.97
C LYS A 177 2.87 -8.82 23.61
N LEU A 178 1.82 -8.57 22.83
CA LEU A 178 1.76 -9.01 21.44
C LEU A 178 2.61 -8.09 20.54
N ILE A 179 3.49 -8.71 19.76
CA ILE A 179 4.43 -8.07 18.84
C ILE A 179 4.06 -8.48 17.42
N LEU A 180 3.87 -7.49 16.54
CA LEU A 180 3.61 -7.73 15.13
C LEU A 180 4.93 -7.83 14.38
N VAL A 181 5.16 -8.95 13.69
CA VAL A 181 6.41 -9.24 12.98
C VAL A 181 6.15 -9.52 11.50
N ASP A 182 7.22 -9.51 10.70
CA ASP A 182 7.19 -9.89 9.27
C ASP A 182 6.40 -8.91 8.37
N PHE A 183 6.94 -7.68 8.24
CA PHE A 183 6.43 -6.61 7.36
C PHE A 183 6.69 -6.85 5.86
N GLY A 184 6.79 -8.12 5.47
CA GLY A 184 7.03 -8.56 4.11
C GLY A 184 5.90 -8.13 3.17
N ALA A 185 6.22 -7.86 1.91
CA ALA A 185 5.17 -7.68 0.92
C ALA A 185 4.46 -9.03 0.69
N ALA A 186 3.12 -9.02 0.70
CA ALA A 186 2.30 -10.19 0.40
C ALA A 186 2.88 -11.01 -0.77
N LYS A 187 2.95 -12.32 -0.55
CA LYS A 187 3.36 -13.31 -1.54
C LYS A 187 2.43 -13.14 -2.75
N PHE A 188 2.97 -12.75 -3.91
CA PHE A 188 2.18 -12.78 -5.15
C PHE A 188 1.70 -14.21 -5.37
N VAL A 189 0.41 -14.45 -5.16
CA VAL A 189 -0.26 -15.64 -5.71
C VAL A 189 -0.58 -15.29 -7.16
N SER A 190 0.16 -15.87 -8.10
CA SER A 190 -0.09 -15.68 -9.54
C SER A 190 -1.55 -16.00 -9.85
N PRO A 191 -2.29 -15.14 -10.59
CA PRO A 191 -3.64 -15.43 -11.07
C PRO A 191 -3.72 -16.70 -11.93
N LEU A 192 -2.60 -17.10 -12.54
CA LEU A 192 -2.44 -18.33 -13.33
C LEU A 192 -2.57 -19.63 -12.52
N ASN A 193 -2.53 -19.58 -11.18
CA ASN A 193 -2.64 -20.79 -10.34
C ASN A 193 -4.07 -21.04 -9.83
N ARG A 194 -5.08 -20.32 -10.33
CA ARG A 194 -6.50 -20.59 -9.96
C ARG A 194 -7.10 -21.82 -10.65
N SER A 195 -6.38 -22.46 -11.58
CA SER A 195 -6.90 -23.62 -12.33
C SER A 195 -6.16 -24.93 -12.06
N MET A 196 -5.42 -25.05 -10.95
CA MET A 196 -4.95 -26.37 -10.50
C MET A 196 -5.38 -26.61 -9.06
N THR A 197 -6.16 -27.67 -8.87
CA THR A 197 -6.42 -28.38 -7.62
C THR A 197 -5.14 -28.97 -7.02
N GLY A 198 -4.15 -28.12 -6.73
CA GLY A 198 -2.82 -28.51 -6.29
C GLY A 198 -2.11 -27.37 -5.57
N THR A 199 -2.16 -27.42 -4.24
CA THR A 199 -1.26 -26.72 -3.29
C THR A 199 -1.03 -25.23 -3.57
N ILE A 200 -1.97 -24.38 -3.15
CA ILE A 200 -1.70 -22.93 -3.03
C ILE A 200 -0.63 -22.75 -1.94
N ILE A 201 0.59 -22.38 -2.34
CA ILE A 201 1.69 -22.12 -1.43
C ILE A 201 1.49 -20.73 -0.80
N GLY A 202 1.00 -20.64 0.44
CA GLY A 202 1.05 -19.40 1.25
C GLY A 202 -0.19 -19.10 2.09
N SER A 203 -0.16 -17.96 2.80
CA SER A 203 -1.18 -17.43 3.73
C SER A 203 -2.48 -16.97 3.03
N ALA A 204 -2.87 -17.60 1.92
CA ALA A 204 -3.93 -17.14 1.02
C ALA A 204 -5.29 -17.00 1.70
N GLU A 205 -5.54 -17.81 2.73
CA GLU A 205 -6.77 -17.87 3.51
C GLU A 205 -7.03 -16.59 4.33
N TYR A 206 -6.00 -15.76 4.60
CA TYR A 206 -6.12 -14.49 5.34
C TYR A 206 -6.17 -13.27 4.41
N ILE A 207 -5.93 -13.43 3.10
CA ILE A 207 -5.76 -12.31 2.18
C ILE A 207 -7.10 -11.64 1.91
N ALA A 208 -7.16 -10.34 2.18
CA ALA A 208 -8.33 -9.53 1.82
C ALA A 208 -8.61 -9.56 0.30
N PRO A 209 -9.88 -9.58 -0.14
CA PRO A 209 -10.23 -9.69 -1.56
C PRO A 209 -9.56 -8.63 -2.44
N GLU A 210 -9.53 -7.38 -1.99
CA GLU A 210 -8.88 -6.28 -2.70
C GLU A 210 -7.34 -6.43 -2.74
N GLN A 211 -6.74 -6.99 -1.69
CA GLN A 211 -5.31 -7.30 -1.65
C GLN A 211 -4.97 -8.45 -2.60
N GLY A 212 -5.82 -9.48 -2.69
CA GLY A 212 -5.68 -10.56 -3.68
C GLY A 212 -5.72 -10.06 -5.13
N ASN A 213 -6.32 -8.89 -5.36
CA ASN A 213 -6.32 -8.19 -6.65
C ASN A 213 -5.18 -7.16 -6.78
N GLY A 214 -4.23 -7.14 -5.85
CA GLY A 214 -3.07 -6.22 -5.84
C GLY A 214 -3.36 -4.82 -5.30
N LYS A 215 -4.56 -4.55 -4.76
CA LYS A 215 -4.99 -3.25 -4.22
C LYS A 215 -5.09 -3.26 -2.69
N ALA A 216 -4.01 -3.60 -2.00
CA ALA A 216 -3.98 -3.58 -0.53
C ALA A 216 -4.19 -2.14 0.00
N VAL A 217 -5.08 -1.99 0.98
CA VAL A 217 -5.37 -0.74 1.70
C VAL A 217 -5.29 -0.97 3.20
N ASN A 218 -5.35 0.08 4.03
CA ASN A 218 -5.36 -0.07 5.49
C ASN A 218 -6.46 -1.03 5.98
N ALA A 219 -7.64 -0.97 5.36
CA ALA A 219 -8.75 -1.88 5.66
C ALA A 219 -8.45 -3.36 5.32
N SER A 220 -7.46 -3.66 4.46
CA SER A 220 -7.02 -5.02 4.14
C SER A 220 -6.35 -5.70 5.34
N ASP A 221 -5.59 -4.93 6.13
CA ASP A 221 -5.01 -5.42 7.38
C ASP A 221 -6.12 -5.74 8.41
N LEU A 222 -7.15 -4.90 8.48
CA LEU A 222 -8.30 -5.13 9.37
C LEU A 222 -9.08 -6.40 9.01
N TYR A 223 -9.25 -6.69 7.72
CA TYR A 223 -9.83 -7.94 7.26
C TYR A 223 -8.98 -9.14 7.67
N SER A 224 -7.67 -9.08 7.40
CA SER A 224 -6.73 -10.15 7.73
C SER A 224 -6.72 -10.41 9.24
N LEU A 225 -6.81 -9.36 10.06
CA LEU A 225 -6.97 -9.46 11.51
C LEU A 225 -8.32 -10.08 11.92
N GLY A 226 -9.41 -9.72 11.25
CA GLY A 226 -10.73 -10.35 11.47
C GLY A 226 -10.71 -11.84 11.20
N VAL A 227 -10.16 -12.25 10.05
CA VAL A 227 -10.00 -13.67 9.68
C VAL A 227 -9.09 -14.40 10.66
N THR A 228 -7.99 -13.76 11.09
CA THR A 228 -7.11 -14.27 12.17
C THR A 228 -7.90 -14.54 13.45
N CYS A 229 -8.77 -13.63 13.86
CA CYS A 229 -9.60 -13.81 15.04
C CYS A 229 -10.60 -14.96 14.89
N LEU A 230 -11.21 -15.12 13.71
CA LEU A 230 -12.12 -16.25 13.44
C LEU A 230 -11.42 -17.60 13.54
N TYR A 231 -10.23 -17.71 12.95
CA TYR A 231 -9.43 -18.93 13.04
C TYR A 231 -9.02 -19.23 14.49
N LEU A 232 -8.57 -18.24 15.25
CA LEU A 232 -8.22 -18.42 16.66
C LEU A 232 -9.43 -18.79 17.54
N LEU A 233 -10.63 -18.29 17.24
CA LEU A 233 -11.88 -18.61 17.95
C LEU A 233 -12.36 -20.05 17.70
N THR A 234 -12.16 -20.55 16.49
CA THR A 234 -12.79 -21.79 16.02
C THR A 234 -11.81 -22.96 15.91
N GLY A 235 -10.53 -22.67 15.65
CA GLY A 235 -9.53 -23.67 15.28
C GLY A 235 -9.74 -24.28 13.89
N ILE A 236 -10.67 -23.72 13.09
CA ILE A 236 -11.06 -24.24 11.77
C ILE A 236 -10.45 -23.34 10.68
N SER A 237 -9.85 -23.92 9.65
CA SER A 237 -9.22 -23.15 8.55
C SER A 237 -10.21 -22.12 7.99
N PRO A 238 -9.76 -20.88 7.71
CA PRO A 238 -10.62 -19.87 7.09
C PRO A 238 -11.27 -20.30 5.78
N PHE A 239 -10.68 -21.24 5.02
CA PHE A 239 -11.33 -21.79 3.82
C PHE A 239 -12.59 -22.62 4.14
N ASP A 240 -12.62 -23.29 5.29
CA ASP A 240 -13.77 -24.08 5.75
C ASP A 240 -14.80 -23.21 6.52
N LEU A 241 -14.39 -21.99 6.90
CA LEU A 241 -15.27 -20.99 7.52
C LEU A 241 -16.02 -20.14 6.48
N PHE A 242 -15.68 -20.28 5.19
CA PHE A 242 -16.27 -19.52 4.09
C PHE A 242 -17.03 -20.43 3.13
N ASP A 243 -18.33 -20.17 2.96
CA ASP A 243 -19.14 -20.81 1.93
C ASP A 243 -18.94 -20.07 0.61
N GLY A 244 -18.17 -20.68 -0.29
CA GLY A 244 -17.90 -20.13 -1.61
C GLY A 244 -19.09 -20.14 -2.56
N GLY A 245 -20.08 -21.01 -2.34
CA GLY A 245 -21.30 -21.07 -3.15
C GLY A 245 -22.24 -19.90 -2.86
N GLU A 246 -22.41 -19.60 -1.58
CA GLU A 246 -23.29 -18.53 -1.09
C GLU A 246 -22.55 -17.20 -0.83
N HIS A 247 -21.22 -17.19 -1.01
CA HIS A 247 -20.34 -16.04 -0.81
C HIS A 247 -20.46 -15.42 0.61
N GLN A 248 -20.49 -16.27 1.64
CA GLN A 248 -20.73 -15.84 3.01
C GLN A 248 -19.84 -16.55 4.04
N TRP A 249 -19.54 -15.86 5.13
CA TRP A 249 -18.84 -16.46 6.26
C TRP A 249 -19.81 -17.22 7.16
N VAL A 250 -19.55 -18.51 7.40
CA VAL A 250 -20.40 -19.43 8.18
C VAL A 250 -19.77 -19.80 9.52
N TRP A 251 -18.92 -18.92 10.07
CA TRP A 251 -18.09 -19.21 11.24
C TRP A 251 -18.86 -19.43 12.55
N ARG A 252 -20.03 -18.80 12.72
CA ARG A 252 -20.79 -18.83 13.97
C ARG A 252 -21.30 -20.21 14.34
N GLN A 253 -21.57 -21.07 13.35
CA GLN A 253 -22.03 -22.45 13.58
C GLN A 253 -20.95 -23.32 14.27
N TRP A 254 -19.69 -22.91 14.20
CA TRP A 254 -18.55 -23.61 14.79
C TRP A 254 -18.29 -23.22 16.26
N LEU A 255 -19.07 -22.29 16.83
CA LEU A 255 -18.87 -21.77 18.19
C LEU A 255 -19.70 -22.50 19.27
N VAL A 256 -20.14 -23.74 19.02
CA VAL A 256 -21.06 -24.48 19.91
C VAL A 256 -20.58 -24.51 21.37
N ASN A 257 -19.28 -24.74 21.60
CA ASN A 257 -18.68 -24.81 22.93
C ASN A 257 -17.85 -23.55 23.29
N ASN A 258 -17.90 -22.51 22.46
CA ASN A 258 -17.12 -21.29 22.63
C ASN A 258 -17.91 -20.06 22.13
N PRO A 259 -19.10 -19.79 22.71
CA PRO A 259 -19.98 -18.74 22.22
C PRO A 259 -19.33 -17.36 22.41
N VAL A 260 -19.66 -16.46 21.49
CA VAL A 260 -19.32 -15.04 21.58
C VAL A 260 -20.60 -14.22 21.67
N SER A 261 -20.54 -13.09 22.38
CA SER A 261 -21.64 -12.13 22.42
C SER A 261 -21.99 -11.60 21.02
N ASN A 262 -23.24 -11.18 20.84
CA ASN A 262 -23.70 -10.57 19.58
C ASN A 262 -22.85 -9.35 19.21
N ASP A 263 -22.49 -8.52 20.18
CA ASP A 263 -21.67 -7.33 19.95
C ASP A 263 -20.28 -7.69 19.40
N SER A 264 -19.58 -8.62 20.05
CA SER A 264 -18.27 -9.09 19.56
C SER A 264 -18.37 -9.75 18.20
N GLY A 265 -19.41 -10.54 17.99
CA GLY A 265 -19.63 -11.16 16.70
C GLY A 265 -19.90 -10.15 15.59
N ASN A 266 -20.70 -9.11 15.86
CA ASN A 266 -21.00 -8.06 14.87
C ASN A 266 -19.74 -7.26 14.50
N ILE A 267 -18.84 -7.04 15.47
CA ILE A 267 -17.53 -6.41 15.21
C ILE A 267 -16.69 -7.32 14.29
N LEU A 268 -16.64 -8.62 14.57
CA LEU A 268 -15.89 -9.58 13.75
C LEU A 268 -16.48 -9.71 12.34
N ASP A 269 -17.81 -9.78 12.20
CA ASP A 269 -18.51 -9.80 10.91
C ASP A 269 -18.19 -8.54 10.09
N LYS A 270 -18.20 -7.36 10.73
CA LYS A 270 -17.86 -6.10 10.04
C LYS A 270 -16.37 -6.00 9.71
N LEU A 271 -15.46 -6.64 10.45
CA LEU A 271 -14.03 -6.71 10.09
C LEU A 271 -13.80 -7.53 8.82
N ILE A 272 -14.56 -8.60 8.60
CA ILE A 272 -14.39 -9.54 7.47
C ILE A 272 -15.31 -9.26 6.27
N GLU A 273 -15.98 -8.10 6.25
CA GLU A 273 -16.78 -7.66 5.11
C GLU A 273 -15.95 -7.61 3.82
N PHE A 274 -16.47 -8.21 2.74
CA PHE A 274 -15.79 -8.21 1.43
C PHE A 274 -15.70 -6.81 0.83
N GLY A 275 -16.78 -6.03 0.99
CA GLY A 275 -16.81 -4.65 0.54
C GLY A 275 -15.97 -3.78 1.46
N THR A 276 -14.84 -3.25 0.97
CA THR A 276 -13.98 -2.36 1.74
C THR A 276 -14.74 -1.19 2.37
N LYS A 277 -15.78 -0.64 1.71
CA LYS A 277 -16.64 0.42 2.26
C LYS A 277 -17.61 -0.03 3.37
N LYS A 278 -17.94 -1.32 3.44
CA LYS A 278 -18.79 -1.91 4.48
C LYS A 278 -17.98 -2.28 5.73
N ARG A 279 -16.67 -2.46 5.55
CA ARG A 279 -15.70 -2.74 6.61
C ARG A 279 -15.41 -1.51 7.47
N TYR A 280 -14.84 -1.71 8.64
CA TYR A 280 -14.16 -0.64 9.38
C TYR A 280 -13.07 0.01 8.52
N GLN A 281 -12.97 1.35 8.57
CA GLN A 281 -12.02 2.12 7.76
C GLN A 281 -10.68 2.39 8.49
N SER A 282 -10.66 2.30 9.82
CA SER A 282 -9.47 2.52 10.64
C SER A 282 -9.47 1.65 11.88
N ALA A 283 -8.29 1.43 12.47
CA ALA A 283 -8.17 0.67 13.71
C ALA A 283 -8.84 1.42 14.89
N SER A 284 -8.78 2.75 14.88
CA SER A 284 -9.53 3.62 15.80
C SER A 284 -11.05 3.38 15.78
N GLU A 285 -11.66 3.10 14.61
CA GLU A 285 -13.10 2.80 14.51
C GLU A 285 -13.43 1.46 15.21
N VAL A 286 -12.56 0.46 15.07
CA VAL A 286 -12.71 -0.86 15.72
C VAL A 286 -12.52 -0.74 17.23
N LEU A 287 -11.50 0.00 17.70
CA LEU A 287 -11.27 0.26 19.13
C LEU A 287 -12.48 0.94 19.79
N SER A 288 -13.07 1.91 19.09
CA SER A 288 -14.28 2.59 19.53
C SER A 288 -15.47 1.63 19.62
N ALA A 289 -15.63 0.74 18.63
CA ALA A 289 -16.69 -0.27 18.64
C ALA A 289 -16.53 -1.30 19.77
N LEU A 290 -15.30 -1.62 20.17
CA LEU A 290 -15.01 -2.47 21.33
C LEU A 290 -15.27 -1.77 22.68
N GLN A 291 -15.65 -0.49 22.68
CA GLN A 291 -15.81 0.37 23.87
C GLN A 291 -14.53 0.47 24.72
N ILE A 292 -13.37 0.27 24.10
CA ILE A 292 -12.07 0.33 24.78
C ILE A 292 -11.62 1.79 24.79
N LYS A 293 -11.68 2.44 25.96
CA LYS A 293 -11.02 3.74 26.18
C LYS A 293 -9.51 3.51 26.21
N THR A 294 -8.79 3.88 25.16
CA THR A 294 -7.33 3.85 25.13
C THR A 294 -6.77 4.87 26.12
N SER A 295 -6.31 4.41 27.29
CA SER A 295 -5.40 5.17 28.16
C SER A 295 -3.97 4.98 27.68
N VAL A 296 -3.63 5.57 26.54
CA VAL A 296 -2.22 5.70 26.12
C VAL A 296 -1.88 7.17 26.18
N SER A 297 -1.27 7.58 27.28
CA SER A 297 -0.59 8.86 27.42
C SER A 297 0.62 8.88 26.48
N ILE A 298 0.42 9.46 25.29
CA ILE A 298 1.51 9.89 24.44
C ILE A 298 2.24 11.02 25.20
N PRO A 299 3.56 10.95 25.43
CA PRO A 299 4.31 12.09 25.94
C PRO A 299 4.18 13.22 24.92
N GLN A 300 3.44 14.27 25.26
CA GLN A 300 3.45 15.52 24.49
C GLN A 300 4.84 16.11 24.61
N THR A 301 5.69 15.86 23.61
CA THR A 301 6.88 16.67 23.41
C THR A 301 6.39 17.98 22.83
N THR A 302 6.45 19.05 23.62
CA THR A 302 6.18 20.42 23.21
C THR A 302 7.17 20.80 22.10
N ILE A 303 6.76 20.65 20.84
CA ILE A 303 7.47 21.25 19.71
C ILE A 303 7.18 22.76 19.77
N GLN A 304 8.06 23.50 20.43
CA GLN A 304 8.15 24.94 20.26
C GLN A 304 8.39 25.23 18.78
N LYS A 305 7.60 26.18 18.24
CA LYS A 305 7.76 26.71 16.89
C LYS A 305 9.21 27.18 16.68
N PRO A 306 9.91 26.73 15.62
CA PRO A 306 11.14 27.40 15.22
C PRO A 306 10.79 28.79 14.67
N VAL A 307 11.37 29.82 15.29
CA VAL A 307 11.52 31.14 14.68
C VAL A 307 12.57 30.99 13.57
N ASN A 308 12.16 31.11 12.31
CA ASN A 308 13.10 31.15 11.20
C ASN A 308 13.75 32.55 11.12
N PRO A 309 15.07 32.63 10.88
CA PRO A 309 15.71 33.89 10.56
C PRO A 309 15.33 34.35 9.16
N VAL A 310 15.14 35.67 9.05
CA VAL A 310 14.96 36.41 7.81
C VAL A 310 16.19 36.21 6.92
N ILE A 311 15.98 35.66 5.73
CA ILE A 311 16.86 35.89 4.59
C ILE A 311 15.98 36.36 3.44
N SER A 312 16.08 37.66 3.16
CA SER A 312 15.51 38.31 1.98
C SER A 312 16.35 37.96 0.76
N VAL A 313 15.75 37.35 -0.27
CA VAL A 313 16.10 37.64 -1.66
C VAL A 313 14.82 37.62 -2.50
N THR A 314 14.50 38.79 -3.02
CA THR A 314 13.48 39.13 -4.02
C THR A 314 13.78 38.50 -5.36
N GLN A 315 12.80 37.80 -5.97
CA GLN A 315 12.39 37.97 -7.38
C GLN A 315 10.92 37.52 -7.52
N THR A 316 10.02 38.45 -7.84
CA THR A 316 8.61 38.16 -8.11
C THR A 316 8.48 37.52 -9.49
N PRO A 317 7.96 36.28 -9.63
CA PRO A 317 7.59 35.76 -10.93
C PRO A 317 6.34 36.50 -11.44
N PRO A 318 6.15 36.65 -12.76
CA PRO A 318 5.00 37.35 -13.32
C PRO A 318 3.69 36.76 -12.80
N SER A 319 2.79 37.62 -12.32
CA SER A 319 1.44 37.24 -11.90
C SER A 319 0.68 36.73 -13.12
N ILE A 320 0.03 35.55 -13.00
CA ILE A 320 -0.88 35.09 -14.04
C ILE A 320 -2.10 36.01 -13.99
N GLN A 321 -2.50 36.58 -15.13
CA GLN A 321 -3.79 37.26 -15.23
C GLN A 321 -4.89 36.20 -15.29
N LEU A 322 -5.70 36.10 -14.22
CA LEU A 322 -6.86 35.22 -14.15
C LEU A 322 -7.99 35.79 -15.03
N LYS A 323 -8.01 35.45 -16.32
CA LYS A 323 -9.02 35.90 -17.28
C LYS A 323 -10.10 34.84 -17.47
N SER A 324 -11.29 35.28 -17.89
CA SER A 324 -12.40 34.39 -18.19
C SER A 324 -13.35 35.06 -19.18
N ALA A 325 -13.65 34.36 -20.28
CA ALA A 325 -14.65 34.81 -21.24
C ALA A 325 -16.08 34.62 -20.71
N LYS A 326 -16.24 33.89 -19.61
CA LYS A 326 -17.52 33.53 -18.98
C LYS A 326 -17.66 34.10 -17.56
N GLY A 327 -16.71 34.92 -17.11
CA GLY A 327 -16.73 35.52 -15.76
C GLY A 327 -16.50 34.52 -14.63
N ILE A 328 -15.78 33.42 -14.89
CA ILE A 328 -15.44 32.39 -13.90
C ILE A 328 -14.32 32.88 -12.99
N ASP A 329 -14.47 32.64 -11.68
CA ASP A 329 -13.46 32.96 -10.68
C ASP A 329 -12.50 31.78 -10.46
N TYR A 330 -11.24 31.98 -10.84
CA TYR A 330 -10.17 30.98 -10.73
C TYR A 330 -9.30 31.13 -9.47
N ARG A 331 -9.61 32.06 -8.55
CA ARG A 331 -8.77 32.31 -7.35
C ARG A 331 -8.66 31.07 -6.45
N ASN A 332 -9.75 30.33 -6.28
CA ASN A 332 -9.73 29.12 -5.46
C ASN A 332 -8.85 28.02 -6.09
N LEU A 333 -8.95 27.83 -7.42
CA LEU A 333 -8.06 26.92 -8.13
C LEU A 333 -6.60 27.34 -8.00
N GLU A 334 -6.31 28.63 -8.16
CA GLU A 334 -4.97 29.19 -7.97
C GLU A 334 -4.42 28.92 -6.56
N ASP A 335 -5.23 29.12 -5.52
CA ASP A 335 -4.83 28.93 -4.13
C ASP A 335 -4.58 27.45 -3.78
N LEU A 336 -5.42 26.54 -4.28
CA LEU A 336 -5.22 25.10 -4.12
C LEU A 336 -3.92 24.63 -4.79
N LEU A 337 -3.66 25.11 -6.00
CA LEU A 337 -2.43 24.81 -6.74
C LEU A 337 -1.18 25.40 -6.07
N LYS A 338 -1.25 26.65 -5.57
CA LYS A 338 -0.17 27.28 -4.76
C LYS A 338 0.18 26.43 -3.54
N ARG A 339 -0.82 25.83 -2.90
CA ARG A 339 -0.67 24.98 -1.71
C ARG A 339 -0.35 23.52 -2.03
N GLN A 340 -0.24 23.16 -3.31
CA GLN A 340 0.02 21.79 -3.77
C GLN A 340 -1.06 20.79 -3.32
N GLN A 341 -2.29 21.26 -3.13
CA GLN A 341 -3.45 20.43 -2.86
C GLN A 341 -3.99 19.88 -4.18
N TRP A 342 -3.22 18.95 -4.78
CA TRP A 342 -3.40 18.52 -6.16
C TRP A 342 -4.74 17.84 -6.42
N LYS A 343 -5.28 17.10 -5.45
CA LYS A 343 -6.57 16.43 -5.58
C LYS A 343 -7.73 17.41 -5.56
N GLU A 344 -7.72 18.33 -4.60
CA GLU A 344 -8.72 19.37 -4.49
C GLU A 344 -8.66 20.34 -5.67
N ALA A 345 -7.46 20.63 -6.19
CA ALA A 345 -7.29 21.41 -7.42
C ALA A 345 -7.86 20.69 -8.65
N ASP A 346 -7.78 19.36 -8.71
CA ASP A 346 -8.35 18.55 -9.76
C ASP A 346 -9.89 18.56 -9.73
N GLU A 347 -10.47 18.37 -8.54
CA GLU A 347 -11.92 18.49 -8.31
C GLU A 347 -12.43 19.92 -8.60
N GLU A 348 -11.65 20.93 -8.22
CA GLU A 348 -11.96 22.32 -8.52
C GLU A 348 -11.88 22.62 -10.02
N THR A 349 -10.94 21.98 -10.73
CA THR A 349 -10.82 22.06 -12.19
C THR A 349 -12.11 21.55 -12.87
N VAL A 350 -12.70 20.45 -12.38
CA VAL A 350 -14.03 19.98 -12.84
C VAL A 350 -15.08 21.07 -12.65
N ARG A 351 -15.15 21.64 -11.44
CA ARG A 351 -16.16 22.63 -11.07
C ARG A 351 -16.12 23.84 -12.00
N VAL A 352 -14.94 24.42 -12.22
CA VAL A 352 -14.78 25.62 -13.05
C VAL A 352 -14.99 25.32 -14.54
N MET A 353 -14.60 24.14 -15.03
CA MET A 353 -14.87 23.75 -16.42
C MET A 353 -16.36 23.57 -16.69
N LEU A 354 -17.11 22.96 -15.76
CA LEU A 354 -18.56 22.85 -15.89
C LEU A 354 -19.26 24.21 -15.83
N GLN A 355 -18.75 25.16 -15.05
CA GLN A 355 -19.27 26.54 -15.04
C GLN A 355 -19.01 27.25 -16.38
N ALA A 356 -17.78 27.18 -16.91
CA ALA A 356 -17.43 27.81 -18.18
C ALA A 356 -18.26 27.26 -19.37
N ALA A 357 -18.63 25.97 -19.32
CA ALA A 357 -19.49 25.33 -20.31
C ALA A 357 -21.00 25.47 -20.02
N ASN A 358 -21.40 26.07 -18.89
CA ASN A 358 -22.79 26.14 -18.43
C ASN A 358 -23.48 24.76 -18.26
N ARG A 359 -22.76 23.79 -17.67
CA ARG A 359 -23.20 22.39 -17.50
C ARG A 359 -23.06 21.86 -16.07
N THR A 360 -23.12 22.75 -15.09
CA THR A 360 -23.01 22.39 -13.67
C THR A 360 -24.08 21.38 -13.23
N LYS A 361 -25.31 21.51 -13.75
CA LYS A 361 -26.42 20.59 -13.45
C LYS A 361 -26.16 19.17 -13.95
N GLU A 362 -25.56 19.05 -15.13
CA GLU A 362 -25.33 17.75 -15.77
C GLU A 362 -24.06 17.06 -15.28
N GLY A 363 -23.01 17.81 -14.95
CA GLY A 363 -21.78 17.23 -14.38
C GLY A 363 -20.81 16.63 -15.35
N TRP A 364 -21.11 16.71 -16.64
CA TRP A 364 -20.27 16.19 -17.71
C TRP A 364 -20.42 17.06 -18.96
N LEU A 365 -19.40 17.04 -19.82
CA LEU A 365 -19.37 17.81 -21.07
C LEU A 365 -19.71 16.92 -22.28
N ARG A 366 -20.53 17.40 -23.21
CA ARG A 366 -20.71 16.79 -24.55
C ARG A 366 -19.48 17.13 -25.38
N VAL A 367 -19.33 16.40 -26.48
CA VAL A 367 -18.33 16.70 -27.52
C VAL A 367 -18.46 18.15 -28.01
N GLU A 368 -19.68 18.62 -28.24
CA GLU A 368 -19.97 20.00 -28.69
C GLU A 368 -19.56 21.07 -27.66
N ASP A 369 -19.72 20.79 -26.37
CA ASP A 369 -19.32 21.72 -25.30
C ASP A 369 -17.79 21.88 -25.27
N ILE A 370 -17.07 20.78 -25.53
CA ILE A 370 -15.60 20.76 -25.58
C ILE A 370 -15.10 21.50 -26.83
N ASP A 371 -15.71 21.23 -27.98
CA ASP A 371 -15.34 21.88 -29.25
C ASP A 371 -15.56 23.40 -29.22
N ASN A 372 -16.56 23.85 -28.46
CA ASN A 372 -16.87 25.27 -28.27
C ASN A 372 -16.33 25.85 -26.96
N PHE A 373 -15.54 25.09 -26.18
CA PHE A 373 -15.07 25.53 -24.87
C PHE A 373 -14.25 26.82 -25.00
N PRO A 374 -14.46 27.86 -24.17
CA PRO A 374 -13.79 29.14 -24.37
C PRO A 374 -12.26 29.03 -24.21
N CYS A 375 -11.51 29.50 -25.22
CA CYS A 375 -10.05 29.42 -25.17
C CYS A 375 -9.42 30.24 -24.05
N GLU A 376 -10.05 31.35 -23.65
CA GLU A 376 -9.55 32.16 -22.53
C GLU A 376 -9.58 31.36 -21.22
N ASP A 377 -10.71 30.71 -20.93
CA ASP A 377 -10.91 29.87 -19.76
C ASP A 377 -10.00 28.64 -19.77
N LEU A 378 -9.89 27.94 -20.91
CA LEU A 378 -9.00 26.77 -21.02
C LEU A 378 -7.52 27.16 -20.82
N ARG A 379 -7.09 28.31 -21.37
CA ARG A 379 -5.74 28.86 -21.15
C ARG A 379 -5.49 29.20 -19.70
N THR A 380 -6.44 29.84 -19.01
CA THR A 380 -6.24 30.22 -17.61
C THR A 380 -6.09 28.99 -16.72
N ILE A 381 -6.92 27.95 -16.90
CA ILE A 381 -6.78 26.69 -16.16
C ILE A 381 -5.41 26.05 -16.43
N ASP A 382 -5.02 25.94 -17.70
CA ASP A 382 -3.76 25.30 -18.09
C ASP A 382 -2.53 26.06 -17.60
N GLN A 383 -2.54 27.40 -17.66
CA GLN A 383 -1.46 28.24 -17.15
C GLN A 383 -1.27 28.09 -15.64
N LEU A 384 -2.38 27.94 -14.90
CA LEU A 384 -2.34 27.69 -13.46
C LEU A 384 -1.69 26.34 -13.15
N TRP A 385 -2.16 25.25 -13.78
CA TRP A 385 -1.58 23.93 -13.63
C TRP A 385 -0.10 23.92 -14.02
N GLY A 386 0.26 24.51 -15.17
CA GLY A 386 1.63 24.60 -15.65
C GLY A 386 2.54 25.39 -14.70
N LYS A 387 2.12 26.55 -14.20
CA LYS A 387 2.95 27.38 -13.31
C LYS A 387 3.24 26.67 -11.99
N TYR A 388 2.23 26.15 -11.31
CA TYR A 388 2.40 25.60 -9.97
C TYR A 388 2.94 24.17 -9.96
N SER A 389 2.87 23.46 -11.10
CA SER A 389 3.51 22.15 -11.28
C SER A 389 4.91 22.23 -11.93
N ASN A 390 5.44 23.42 -12.17
CA ASN A 390 6.71 23.63 -12.89
C ASN A 390 6.72 22.96 -14.29
N GLY A 391 5.63 23.13 -15.04
CA GLY A 391 5.43 22.61 -16.39
C GLY A 391 5.18 21.10 -16.47
N LYS A 392 4.89 20.45 -15.34
CA LYS A 392 4.73 18.99 -15.27
C LYS A 392 3.31 18.53 -15.59
N PHE A 393 2.30 19.32 -15.23
CA PHE A 393 0.88 19.03 -15.34
C PHE A 393 0.16 20.10 -16.16
N GLY A 394 -0.99 19.76 -16.73
CA GLY A 394 -1.78 20.64 -17.59
C GLY A 394 -2.30 19.95 -18.85
N PHE A 395 -3.33 20.52 -19.45
CA PHE A 395 -3.94 20.05 -20.68
C PHE A 395 -3.02 20.23 -21.90
N SER A 396 -2.22 21.29 -21.95
CA SER A 396 -1.20 21.49 -22.99
C SER A 396 -0.11 20.41 -22.92
N VAL A 397 0.30 20.02 -21.71
CA VAL A 397 1.24 18.93 -21.48
C VAL A 397 0.65 17.59 -21.96
N GLN A 398 -0.61 17.29 -21.59
CA GLN A 398 -1.31 16.10 -22.04
C GLN A 398 -1.48 16.06 -23.56
N ALA A 399 -1.94 17.15 -24.18
CA ALA A 399 -2.12 17.25 -25.63
C ALA A 399 -0.79 17.08 -26.38
N LYS A 400 0.30 17.66 -25.86
CA LYS A 400 1.66 17.49 -26.41
C LYS A 400 2.09 16.02 -26.38
N ILE A 401 1.94 15.34 -25.24
CA ILE A 401 2.28 13.92 -25.10
C ILE A 401 1.45 13.06 -26.07
N TYR A 402 0.14 13.33 -26.17
CA TYR A 402 -0.74 12.62 -27.09
C TYR A 402 -0.30 12.79 -28.56
N ARG A 403 0.08 14.01 -28.97
CA ARG A 403 0.61 14.28 -30.31
C ARG A 403 1.95 13.61 -30.58
N GLU A 404 2.88 13.63 -29.62
CA GLU A 404 4.19 12.97 -29.74
C GLU A 404 4.07 11.46 -29.98
N LEU A 405 2.98 10.84 -29.50
CA LEU A 405 2.64 9.44 -29.73
C LEU A 405 1.92 9.18 -31.07
N GLY A 406 1.75 10.20 -31.91
CA GLY A 406 1.01 10.13 -33.18
C GLY A 406 -0.50 10.34 -33.05
N GLY A 407 -0.95 10.94 -31.94
CA GLY A 407 -2.36 11.21 -31.68
C GLY A 407 -2.96 12.19 -32.68
N THR A 408 -4.15 11.86 -33.17
CA THR A 408 -4.97 12.75 -34.02
C THR A 408 -6.35 12.92 -33.40
N ARG A 409 -7.22 13.71 -34.05
CA ARG A 409 -8.63 13.84 -33.67
C ARG A 409 -9.44 12.56 -33.91
N GLU A 410 -8.91 11.64 -34.70
CA GLU A 410 -9.50 10.30 -34.88
C GLU A 410 -8.97 9.33 -33.82
N TYR A 411 -9.87 8.50 -33.29
CA TYR A 411 -9.50 7.51 -32.29
C TYR A 411 -8.60 6.43 -32.88
N ASN A 412 -7.42 6.26 -32.28
CA ASN A 412 -6.56 5.12 -32.50
C ASN A 412 -6.29 4.44 -31.16
N GLU A 413 -6.73 3.18 -31.03
CA GLU A 413 -6.61 2.42 -29.79
C GLU A 413 -5.16 2.33 -29.31
N ARG A 414 -4.20 2.03 -30.19
CA ARG A 414 -2.78 1.87 -29.82
C ARG A 414 -2.20 3.17 -29.28
N VAL A 415 -2.51 4.30 -29.93
CA VAL A 415 -2.04 5.61 -29.52
C VAL A 415 -2.68 6.06 -28.20
N TRP A 416 -3.99 5.83 -28.05
CA TRP A 416 -4.71 6.15 -26.81
C TRP A 416 -4.19 5.36 -25.61
N ASN A 417 -3.94 4.07 -25.84
CA ASN A 417 -3.35 3.16 -24.88
C ASN A 417 -1.93 3.56 -24.48
N ALA A 418 -1.08 3.89 -25.47
CA ALA A 418 0.27 4.39 -25.22
C ALA A 418 0.26 5.73 -24.47
N PHE A 419 -0.71 6.60 -24.76
CA PHE A 419 -0.92 7.85 -24.03
C PHE A 419 -1.24 7.57 -22.56
N GLY A 420 -2.20 6.67 -22.29
CA GLY A 420 -2.53 6.22 -20.95
C GLY A 420 -1.33 5.67 -20.18
N ASP A 421 -0.49 4.86 -20.83
CA ASP A 421 0.75 4.37 -20.20
C ASP A 421 1.72 5.52 -19.89
N ARG A 422 1.88 6.46 -20.84
CA ARG A 422 2.85 7.55 -20.77
C ARG A 422 2.54 8.57 -19.67
N VAL A 423 1.26 8.87 -19.47
CA VAL A 423 0.80 9.76 -18.40
C VAL A 423 0.51 9.00 -17.10
N GLY A 424 0.56 7.67 -17.10
CA GLY A 424 0.37 6.83 -15.91
C GLY A 424 -1.09 6.56 -15.55
N TRP A 425 -2.02 6.73 -16.49
CA TRP A 425 -3.43 6.35 -16.35
C TRP A 425 -3.71 4.90 -16.74
N ARG A 426 -2.71 4.21 -17.28
CA ARG A 426 -2.81 2.80 -17.65
C ARG A 426 -1.60 2.04 -17.14
N ILE A 427 -1.87 0.95 -16.42
CA ILE A 427 -0.88 0.11 -15.76
C ILE A 427 -1.23 -1.34 -16.08
N ASN A 428 -0.25 -2.11 -16.60
CA ASN A 428 -0.46 -3.50 -17.01
C ASN A 428 -1.66 -3.68 -17.98
N ASN A 429 -1.75 -2.82 -19.00
CA ASN A 429 -2.85 -2.78 -19.98
C ASN A 429 -4.25 -2.47 -19.40
N SER A 430 -4.34 -2.07 -18.13
CA SER A 430 -5.61 -1.73 -17.47
C SER A 430 -5.64 -0.25 -17.11
N TRP A 431 -6.75 0.42 -17.41
CA TRP A 431 -6.96 1.82 -17.02
C TRP A 431 -7.22 1.92 -15.51
N ILE A 432 -6.52 2.84 -14.85
CA ILE A 432 -6.66 3.06 -13.40
C ILE A 432 -8.01 3.72 -13.10
N GLU A 433 -8.56 3.59 -11.90
CA GLU A 433 -9.73 4.39 -11.52
C GLU A 433 -9.29 5.76 -10.97
N TYR A 434 -10.18 6.75 -10.89
CA TYR A 434 -9.84 8.07 -10.33
C TYR A 434 -9.25 8.00 -8.91
N LYS A 435 -9.76 7.06 -8.10
CA LYS A 435 -9.26 6.81 -6.73
C LYS A 435 -7.79 6.34 -6.70
N ASP A 436 -7.30 5.82 -7.82
CA ASP A 436 -5.94 5.28 -8.01
C ASP A 436 -5.00 6.33 -8.67
N VAL A 437 -5.50 7.55 -8.96
CA VAL A 437 -4.69 8.68 -9.48
C VAL A 437 -3.73 9.19 -8.41
N ILE A 438 -2.52 9.54 -8.83
CA ILE A 438 -1.44 10.02 -7.96
C ILE A 438 -1.51 11.56 -7.90
N PHE A 439 -1.90 12.10 -6.75
CA PHE A 439 -2.03 13.53 -6.51
C PHE A 439 -0.80 14.14 -5.82
N ASP A 440 0.38 13.91 -6.39
CA ASP A 440 1.62 14.50 -5.92
C ASP A 440 2.65 14.70 -7.05
N PHE A 441 3.79 15.31 -6.70
CA PHE A 441 4.88 15.55 -7.64
C PHE A 441 5.61 14.27 -8.12
N LYS A 442 5.33 13.09 -7.58
CA LYS A 442 5.90 11.81 -8.07
C LYS A 442 5.13 11.27 -9.27
N ALA A 443 3.91 11.75 -9.53
CA ALA A 443 3.13 11.39 -10.70
C ALA A 443 3.89 11.66 -12.01
N LEU A 444 3.56 10.94 -13.09
CA LEU A 444 4.24 11.11 -14.38
C LEU A 444 3.86 12.45 -15.03
N GLN A 445 4.66 12.90 -16.01
CA GLN A 445 4.36 14.12 -16.75
C GLN A 445 3.01 13.98 -17.48
N GLY A 446 2.16 15.00 -17.36
CA GLY A 446 0.80 14.98 -17.91
C GLY A 446 -0.21 14.15 -17.10
N HIS A 447 0.15 13.59 -15.95
CA HIS A 447 -0.78 12.78 -15.14
C HIS A 447 -1.98 13.56 -14.59
N LEU A 448 -1.81 14.86 -14.37
CA LEU A 448 -2.86 15.76 -13.90
C LEU A 448 -3.04 16.92 -14.90
N PRO A 449 -4.24 17.52 -14.96
CA PRO A 449 -5.47 17.12 -14.26
C PRO A 449 -6.09 15.81 -14.79
N ALA A 450 -6.73 15.04 -13.91
CA ALA A 450 -7.16 13.65 -14.15
C ALA A 450 -8.69 13.48 -14.11
N ASP A 451 -9.41 13.96 -13.10
CA ASP A 451 -10.87 14.07 -13.11
C ASP A 451 -11.25 15.30 -13.91
N VAL A 452 -11.52 15.08 -15.17
CA VAL A 452 -12.05 16.09 -16.07
C VAL A 452 -13.47 15.62 -16.39
N PRO A 453 -14.49 16.50 -16.41
CA PRO A 453 -15.90 16.13 -16.68
C PRO A 453 -16.12 15.49 -18.08
N ILE A 454 -15.05 15.40 -18.83
CA ILE A 454 -14.84 14.79 -20.14
C ILE A 454 -14.73 13.25 -20.00
N TRP A 455 -14.24 12.73 -18.87
CA TRP A 455 -14.03 11.29 -18.64
C TRP A 455 -15.20 10.59 -17.94
N ARG A 456 -16.18 11.36 -17.45
CA ARG A 456 -17.39 10.85 -16.79
C ARG A 456 -18.42 10.38 -17.81
N CYS A 457 -19.05 9.23 -17.59
CA CYS A 457 -20.07 8.68 -18.48
C CYS A 457 -21.39 8.48 -17.74
N GLY A 458 -22.35 9.38 -17.97
CA GLY A 458 -23.70 9.30 -17.40
C GLY A 458 -23.96 10.36 -16.32
N ASN A 459 -24.80 10.04 -15.33
CA ASN A 459 -25.19 10.97 -14.26
C ASN A 459 -23.99 11.29 -13.34
N TRP A 460 -24.09 12.36 -12.55
CA TRP A 460 -23.03 12.93 -11.69
C TRP A 460 -22.27 11.95 -10.77
N HIS A 461 -22.79 10.73 -10.57
CA HIS A 461 -22.25 9.70 -9.68
C HIS A 461 -21.57 8.53 -10.41
N ASP A 462 -21.52 8.57 -11.75
CA ASP A 462 -20.95 7.47 -12.52
C ASP A 462 -19.41 7.48 -12.44
N PRO A 463 -18.77 6.31 -12.27
CA PRO A 463 -17.31 6.20 -12.18
C PRO A 463 -16.60 6.82 -13.39
N ILE A 464 -15.35 7.24 -13.22
CA ILE A 464 -14.51 7.65 -14.35
C ILE A 464 -14.16 6.41 -15.17
N TRP A 465 -14.57 6.39 -16.44
CA TRP A 465 -14.38 5.27 -17.34
C TRP A 465 -13.43 5.65 -18.48
N TRP A 466 -12.14 5.68 -18.19
CA TRP A 466 -11.09 6.05 -19.15
C TRP A 466 -11.06 5.21 -20.42
N SER A 467 -11.53 3.96 -20.34
CA SER A 467 -11.64 3.03 -21.47
C SER A 467 -12.98 3.10 -22.20
N SER A 468 -13.96 3.84 -21.69
CA SER A 468 -15.26 3.94 -22.34
C SER A 468 -15.15 4.82 -23.58
N PHE A 469 -15.70 4.34 -24.70
CA PHE A 469 -15.66 5.05 -25.97
C PHE A 469 -16.12 6.52 -25.89
N PRO A 470 -17.17 6.89 -25.12
CA PRO A 470 -17.55 8.29 -24.94
C PRO A 470 -16.50 9.14 -24.21
N ALA A 471 -15.84 8.59 -23.18
CA ALA A 471 -14.78 9.29 -22.45
C ALA A 471 -13.55 9.51 -23.33
N ILE A 472 -13.14 8.47 -24.07
CA ILE A 472 -12.03 8.52 -25.03
C ILE A 472 -12.26 9.63 -26.06
N LYS A 473 -13.44 9.62 -26.70
CA LYS A 473 -13.79 10.60 -27.73
C LYS A 473 -13.70 12.03 -27.19
N ARG A 474 -14.27 12.28 -26.02
CA ARG A 474 -14.24 13.59 -25.38
C ARG A 474 -12.81 14.04 -25.02
N GLY A 475 -11.97 13.13 -24.54
CA GLY A 475 -10.55 13.40 -24.28
C GLY A 475 -9.78 13.85 -25.52
N ILE A 476 -9.96 13.13 -26.62
CA ILE A 476 -9.37 13.46 -27.92
C ILE A 476 -9.85 14.84 -28.40
N ASN A 477 -11.15 15.14 -28.24
CA ASN A 477 -11.70 16.46 -28.55
C ASN A 477 -11.09 17.58 -27.69
N LEU A 478 -10.80 17.32 -26.41
CA LEU A 478 -10.12 18.30 -25.55
C LEU A 478 -8.71 18.59 -26.05
N PHE A 479 -7.93 17.55 -26.38
CA PHE A 479 -6.59 17.75 -26.90
C PHE A 479 -6.60 18.51 -28.23
N SER A 480 -7.56 18.22 -29.10
CA SER A 480 -7.76 19.02 -30.32
C SER A 480 -8.20 20.47 -30.02
N ARG A 481 -9.02 20.69 -28.98
CA ARG A 481 -9.42 22.04 -28.56
C ARG A 481 -8.23 22.86 -28.06
N VAL A 482 -7.35 22.26 -27.26
CA VAL A 482 -6.07 22.87 -26.81
C VAL A 482 -5.27 23.39 -28.01
N GLU A 483 -5.19 22.62 -29.09
CA GLU A 483 -4.49 23.02 -30.33
C GLU A 483 -5.17 24.20 -31.02
N THR A 484 -6.49 24.15 -31.20
CA THR A 484 -7.24 25.28 -31.81
C THR A 484 -7.16 26.55 -30.97
N CYS A 485 -6.95 26.43 -29.66
CA CYS A 485 -6.71 27.53 -28.75
C CYS A 485 -5.26 28.04 -28.74
N LYS A 486 -4.36 27.43 -29.54
CA LYS A 486 -2.93 27.79 -29.68
C LYS A 486 -2.20 27.79 -28.33
N MET A 487 -2.43 26.75 -27.56
CA MET A 487 -1.85 26.52 -26.23
C MET A 487 -0.59 25.66 -26.29
#